data_AF-A0A351A168-F1
#
_entry.id   AF-A0A351A168-F1
#
_cell.length_a   1.000
_cell.length_b   1.000
_cell.length_c   1.000
_cell.angle_alpha   90.00
_cell.angle_beta   90.00
_cell.angle_gamma   90.00
#
_symmetry.space_group_name_H-M   'P 1'
#
loop_
_entity.id
_entity.type
_entity.pdbx_description
1 polymer ?
#
loop_
_entity_poly.entity_id
_entity_poly.type
_entity_poly.pdbx_seq_one_letter_code
_entity_poly.pdbx_strand_id
1 'polypeptide(L)'
;MGEIATWGYGIAGAAYLLFALYIFVAWRGGLPGGVLLAAVVLSSAWAIASSFNVAGEGVAGLLAAALLDVLRGGAWFAFLIILSLPLWGRRLRWPALLALAVLVAQFAALATEAVVDRAALPVQPALVAWLAHAVIGLMLVEQLYRGLPANSRWGIKPLCLALAAGYIFDLYLFADAFLFSRIDFDVWAVRGLVHALLIPLIVLAGIRSPSWTLRMSVSREVVFHSTALAGAGVYLLVIAGAAYYVRYFGGDWGRALQMTLLFAGMVLLGALLFSGSLRARLRVLISKHLFSYRYD
;
A
#
# COMPACT_ATOMS: atom_id res chain seq x y z
N MET A 1 0.06 1.54 -23.34
CA MET A 1 -0.24 1.42 -21.90
C MET A 1 -1.04 0.15 -21.57
N GLY A 2 -2.04 -0.24 -22.36
CA GLY A 2 -2.74 -1.53 -22.19
C GLY A 2 -1.80 -2.74 -22.16
N GLU A 3 -0.83 -2.82 -23.08
CA GLU A 3 0.17 -3.91 -23.08
C GLU A 3 0.99 -3.96 -21.78
N ILE A 4 1.40 -2.80 -21.25
CA ILE A 4 2.16 -2.71 -19.99
C ILE A 4 1.32 -3.25 -18.83
N ALA A 5 0.02 -2.91 -18.80
CA ALA A 5 -0.90 -3.45 -17.81
C ALA A 5 -1.04 -4.96 -17.96
N THR A 6 -1.35 -5.47 -19.16
CA THR A 6 -1.53 -6.91 -19.40
C THR A 6 -0.30 -7.72 -18.97
N TRP A 7 0.89 -7.31 -19.40
CA TRP A 7 2.15 -7.97 -19.04
C TRP A 7 2.51 -7.77 -17.57
N GLY A 8 2.35 -6.56 -17.02
CA GLY A 8 2.65 -6.26 -15.63
C GLY A 8 1.82 -7.09 -14.66
N TYR A 9 0.51 -7.18 -14.92
CA TYR A 9 -0.41 -8.04 -14.17
C TYR A 9 -0.17 -9.53 -14.42
N GLY A 10 0.16 -9.94 -15.66
CA GLY A 10 0.52 -11.32 -15.97
C GLY A 10 1.77 -11.81 -15.23
N ILE A 11 2.83 -11.00 -15.22
CA ILE A 11 4.08 -11.27 -14.49
C ILE A 11 3.81 -11.35 -12.99
N ALA A 12 3.03 -10.42 -12.44
CA ALA A 12 2.63 -10.45 -11.04
C ALA A 12 1.85 -11.73 -10.71
N GLY A 13 0.88 -12.10 -11.54
CA GLY A 13 0.08 -13.31 -11.38
C GLY A 13 0.94 -14.57 -11.34
N ALA A 14 1.86 -14.71 -12.28
CA ALA A 14 2.81 -15.82 -12.33
C ALA A 14 3.75 -15.84 -11.13
N ALA A 15 4.30 -14.69 -10.73
CA ALA A 15 5.21 -14.60 -9.60
C ALA A 15 4.51 -14.92 -8.26
N TYR A 16 3.28 -14.44 -8.05
CA TYR A 16 2.47 -14.83 -6.87
C TYR A 16 2.10 -16.31 -6.92
N LEU A 17 1.83 -16.88 -8.10
CA LEU A 17 1.52 -18.31 -8.24
C LEU A 17 2.73 -19.18 -7.85
N LEU A 18 3.92 -18.87 -8.38
CA LEU A 18 5.15 -19.56 -8.01
C LEU A 18 5.43 -19.44 -6.51
N PHE A 19 5.20 -18.26 -5.93
CA PHE A 19 5.36 -18.06 -4.49
C PHE A 19 4.30 -18.84 -3.68
N ALA A 20 3.06 -18.94 -4.16
CA ALA A 20 2.02 -19.74 -3.53
C ALA A 20 2.41 -21.23 -3.50
N LEU A 21 2.93 -21.76 -4.62
CA LEU A 21 3.42 -23.13 -4.71
C LEU A 21 4.57 -23.38 -3.73
N TYR A 22 5.53 -22.45 -3.66
CA TYR A 22 6.62 -22.53 -2.69
C TYR A 22 6.11 -22.57 -1.25
N ILE A 23 5.19 -21.66 -0.88
CA ILE A 23 4.60 -21.65 0.47
C ILE A 23 3.83 -22.94 0.73
N PHE A 24 3.02 -23.40 -0.22
CA PHE A 24 2.22 -24.61 -0.06
C PHE A 24 3.08 -25.84 0.26
N VAL A 25 4.23 -25.99 -0.42
CA VAL A 25 5.19 -27.07 -0.17
C VAL A 25 5.94 -26.88 1.15
N ALA A 26 6.30 -25.63 1.50
CA ALA A 26 7.01 -25.31 2.74
C ALA A 26 6.10 -25.28 3.98
N TRP A 27 4.78 -25.27 3.80
CA TRP A 27 3.81 -25.07 4.87
C TRP A 27 3.70 -26.30 5.76
N ARG A 28 3.87 -26.08 7.07
CA ARG A 28 3.81 -27.12 8.11
C ARG A 28 2.54 -27.05 8.98
N GLY A 29 1.44 -26.50 8.44
CA GLY A 29 0.13 -26.46 9.12
C GLY A 29 -0.10 -25.27 10.08
N GLY A 30 0.83 -24.31 10.19
CA GLY A 30 0.63 -23.14 11.04
C GLY A 30 -0.41 -22.15 10.48
N LEU A 31 -1.28 -21.61 11.35
CA LEU A 31 -2.31 -20.63 10.98
C LEU A 31 -1.76 -19.40 10.22
N PRO A 32 -0.67 -18.74 10.64
CA PRO A 32 -0.13 -17.59 9.90
C PRO A 32 0.32 -17.96 8.48
N GLY A 33 0.89 -19.17 8.31
CA GLY A 33 1.30 -19.67 6.99
C GLY A 33 0.12 -19.96 6.06
N GLY A 34 -0.97 -20.51 6.60
CA GLY A 34 -2.19 -20.76 5.83
C GLY A 34 -2.87 -19.47 5.37
N VAL A 35 -2.92 -18.44 6.22
CA VAL A 35 -3.48 -17.13 5.84
C VAL A 35 -2.58 -16.38 4.87
N LEU A 36 -1.25 -16.49 5.00
CA LEU A 36 -0.33 -15.98 3.99
C LEU A 36 -0.54 -16.67 2.64
N LEU A 37 -0.68 -17.99 2.62
CA LEU A 37 -0.97 -18.73 1.40
C LEU A 37 -2.27 -18.24 0.75
N ALA A 38 -3.35 -18.06 1.53
CA ALA A 38 -4.60 -17.50 1.03
C ALA A 38 -4.41 -16.08 0.45
N ALA A 39 -3.66 -15.21 1.12
CA ALA A 39 -3.37 -13.86 0.63
C ALA A 39 -2.59 -13.87 -0.70
N VAL A 40 -1.60 -14.76 -0.83
CA VAL A 40 -0.77 -14.92 -2.03
C VAL A 40 -1.59 -15.52 -3.19
N VAL A 41 -2.42 -16.54 -2.93
CA VAL A 41 -3.31 -17.14 -3.93
C VAL A 41 -4.34 -16.13 -4.44
N LEU A 42 -4.99 -15.38 -3.54
CA LEU A 42 -5.93 -14.32 -3.92
C LEU A 42 -5.24 -13.18 -4.67
N SER A 43 -4.00 -12.85 -4.32
CA SER A 43 -3.19 -11.87 -5.05
C SER A 43 -2.84 -12.36 -6.46
N SER A 44 -2.56 -13.65 -6.63
CA SER A 44 -2.35 -14.26 -7.96
C SER A 44 -3.63 -14.21 -8.79
N ALA A 45 -4.77 -14.66 -8.22
CA ALA A 45 -6.06 -14.64 -8.88
C ALA A 45 -6.47 -13.22 -9.31
N TRP A 46 -6.29 -12.23 -8.43
CA TRP A 46 -6.52 -10.83 -8.74
C TRP A 46 -5.66 -10.34 -9.90
N ALA A 47 -4.36 -10.65 -9.90
CA ALA A 47 -3.45 -10.19 -10.94
C ALA A 47 -3.82 -10.83 -12.30
N ILE A 48 -4.13 -12.12 -12.32
CA ILE A 48 -4.60 -12.82 -13.53
C ILE A 48 -5.92 -12.22 -14.02
N ALA A 49 -6.90 -12.03 -13.14
CA ALA A 49 -8.19 -11.42 -13.49
C ALA A 49 -8.03 -9.99 -14.00
N SER A 50 -7.13 -9.21 -13.41
CA SER A 50 -6.82 -7.84 -13.87
C SER A 50 -6.16 -7.84 -15.25
N SER A 51 -5.26 -8.79 -15.54
CA SER A 51 -4.67 -8.96 -16.87
C SER A 51 -5.73 -9.28 -17.94
N PHE A 52 -6.66 -10.20 -17.63
CA PHE A 52 -7.79 -10.51 -18.52
C PHE A 52 -8.75 -9.34 -18.67
N ASN A 53 -8.97 -8.55 -17.61
CA ASN A 53 -9.83 -7.37 -17.68
C ASN A 53 -9.26 -6.29 -18.60
N VAL A 54 -7.94 -6.15 -18.72
CA VAL A 54 -7.33 -5.24 -19.70
C VAL A 54 -7.54 -5.73 -21.13
N ALA A 55 -7.51 -7.05 -21.34
CA ALA A 55 -7.64 -7.66 -22.66
C ALA A 55 -9.09 -7.82 -23.14
N GLY A 56 -10.07 -7.76 -22.24
CA GLY A 56 -11.49 -8.01 -22.54
C GLY A 56 -12.39 -6.85 -22.15
N GLU A 57 -13.39 -6.56 -22.99
CA GLU A 57 -14.32 -5.44 -22.80
C GLU A 57 -15.52 -5.77 -21.89
N GLY A 58 -15.49 -6.90 -21.18
CA GLY A 58 -16.62 -7.43 -20.42
C GLY A 58 -16.73 -6.88 -18.98
N VAL A 59 -17.93 -6.46 -18.60
CA VAL A 59 -18.29 -6.05 -17.22
C VAL A 59 -17.97 -7.16 -16.20
N ALA A 60 -18.15 -8.42 -16.58
CA ALA A 60 -17.84 -9.56 -15.73
C ALA A 60 -16.35 -9.63 -15.32
N GLY A 61 -15.44 -9.29 -16.23
CA GLY A 61 -14.00 -9.26 -15.95
C GLY A 61 -13.64 -8.16 -14.96
N LEU A 62 -14.26 -6.98 -15.10
CA LEU A 62 -14.07 -5.86 -14.19
C LEU A 62 -14.57 -6.20 -12.78
N LEU A 63 -15.77 -6.77 -12.66
CA LEU A 63 -16.33 -7.18 -11.37
C LEU A 63 -15.51 -8.28 -10.72
N ALA A 64 -15.05 -9.27 -11.49
CA ALA A 64 -14.18 -10.33 -10.98
C ALA A 64 -12.86 -9.77 -10.44
N ALA A 65 -12.19 -8.88 -11.19
CA ALA A 65 -10.96 -8.22 -10.76
C ALA A 65 -11.19 -7.37 -9.49
N ALA A 66 -12.28 -6.60 -9.44
CA ALA A 66 -12.62 -5.79 -8.27
C ALA A 66 -12.91 -6.63 -7.02
N LEU A 67 -13.71 -7.70 -7.15
CA LEU A 67 -14.00 -8.61 -6.04
C LEU A 67 -12.74 -9.30 -5.53
N LEU A 68 -11.86 -9.76 -6.43
CA LEU A 68 -10.59 -10.35 -6.05
C LEU A 68 -9.65 -9.35 -5.38
N ASP A 69 -9.72 -8.06 -5.73
CA ASP A 69 -8.96 -6.99 -5.05
C ASP A 69 -9.44 -6.83 -3.59
N VAL A 70 -10.76 -6.88 -3.35
CA VAL A 70 -11.32 -6.85 -1.98
C VAL A 70 -10.90 -8.09 -1.19
N LEU A 71 -11.03 -9.28 -1.79
CA LEU A 71 -10.69 -10.54 -1.13
C LEU A 71 -9.20 -10.64 -0.79
N ARG A 72 -8.30 -10.28 -1.72
CA ARG A 72 -6.85 -10.28 -1.44
C ARG A 72 -6.51 -9.27 -0.35
N GLY A 73 -7.14 -8.09 -0.37
CA GLY A 73 -6.94 -7.05 0.63
C GLY A 73 -7.37 -7.53 2.02
N GLY A 74 -8.52 -8.19 2.11
CA GLY A 74 -9.00 -8.82 3.34
C GLY A 74 -8.08 -9.91 3.87
N ALA A 75 -7.51 -10.72 2.99
CA ALA A 75 -6.53 -11.74 3.38
C ALA A 75 -5.22 -11.13 3.91
N TRP A 76 -4.73 -10.03 3.31
CA TRP A 76 -3.57 -9.30 3.83
C TRP A 76 -3.86 -8.63 5.19
N PHE A 77 -5.05 -8.07 5.39
CA PHE A 77 -5.48 -7.58 6.70
C PHE A 77 -5.53 -8.71 7.73
N ALA A 78 -6.15 -9.84 7.39
CA ALA A 78 -6.21 -11.01 8.27
C ALA A 78 -4.82 -11.50 8.65
N PHE A 79 -3.89 -11.55 7.69
CA PHE A 79 -2.50 -11.92 7.94
C PHE A 79 -1.81 -10.95 8.91
N LEU A 80 -1.90 -9.64 8.68
CA LEU A 80 -1.34 -8.62 9.57
C LEU A 80 -1.93 -8.67 10.99
N ILE A 81 -3.24 -8.90 11.11
CA ILE A 81 -3.94 -9.02 12.39
C ILE A 81 -3.48 -10.29 13.12
N ILE A 82 -3.41 -11.44 12.45
CA ILE A 82 -2.95 -12.70 13.06
C ILE A 82 -1.51 -12.57 13.56
N LEU A 83 -0.62 -11.94 12.79
CA LEU A 83 0.74 -11.66 13.24
C LEU A 83 0.78 -10.66 14.41
N SER A 84 -0.12 -9.69 14.44
CA SER A 84 -0.15 -8.66 15.49
C SER A 84 -0.82 -9.15 16.79
N LEU A 85 -1.61 -10.23 16.74
CA LEU A 85 -2.41 -10.71 17.87
C LEU A 85 -1.56 -11.10 19.10
N PRO A 86 -0.44 -11.84 18.97
CA PRO A 86 0.43 -12.15 20.10
C PRO A 86 1.11 -10.90 20.70
N LEU A 87 1.20 -9.80 19.96
CA LEU A 87 1.90 -8.59 20.39
C LEU A 87 0.99 -7.66 21.21
N TRP A 88 -0.28 -7.55 20.80
CA TRP A 88 -1.20 -6.52 21.32
C TRP A 88 -2.42 -7.08 22.05
N GLY A 89 -2.72 -8.38 21.91
CA GLY A 89 -3.87 -9.03 22.53
C GLY A 89 -5.18 -8.28 22.27
N ARG A 90 -5.90 -7.93 23.35
CA ARG A 90 -7.23 -7.27 23.26
C ARG A 90 -7.21 -5.87 22.64
N ARG A 91 -6.05 -5.19 22.62
CA ARG A 91 -5.92 -3.85 22.00
C ARG A 91 -6.08 -3.90 20.48
N LEU A 92 -5.87 -5.06 19.86
CA LEU A 92 -6.04 -5.26 18.41
C LEU A 92 -7.51 -5.29 17.95
N ARG A 93 -8.48 -5.34 18.88
CA ARG A 93 -9.92 -5.39 18.53
C ARG A 93 -10.35 -4.18 17.69
N TRP A 94 -9.91 -2.97 18.05
CA TRP A 94 -10.29 -1.75 17.32
C TRP A 94 -9.73 -1.72 15.90
N PRO A 95 -8.43 -1.97 15.65
CA PRO A 95 -7.91 -2.11 14.28
C PRO A 95 -8.60 -3.21 13.47
N ALA A 96 -8.92 -4.35 14.09
CA ALA A 96 -9.62 -5.44 13.43
C ALA A 96 -11.05 -5.05 13.03
N LEU A 97 -11.77 -4.31 13.89
CA LEU A 97 -13.08 -3.77 13.56
C LEU A 97 -13.01 -2.72 12.45
N LEU A 98 -12.00 -1.85 12.44
CA LEU A 98 -11.79 -0.90 11.35
C LEU A 98 -11.48 -1.59 10.02
N ALA A 99 -10.63 -2.61 10.04
CA ALA A 99 -10.34 -3.45 8.87
C ALA A 99 -11.62 -4.11 8.35
N LEU A 100 -12.43 -4.69 9.23
CA LEU A 100 -13.72 -5.29 8.85
C LEU A 100 -14.69 -4.24 8.29
N ALA A 101 -14.79 -3.07 8.92
CA ALA A 101 -15.66 -2.00 8.46
C ALA A 101 -15.28 -1.53 7.04
N VAL A 102 -13.98 -1.42 6.75
CA VAL A 102 -13.49 -1.09 5.40
C VAL A 102 -13.83 -2.19 4.39
N LEU A 103 -13.66 -3.46 4.74
CA LEU A 103 -14.04 -4.57 3.83
C LEU A 103 -15.55 -4.55 3.52
N VAL A 104 -16.39 -4.35 4.56
CA VAL A 104 -17.84 -4.21 4.38
C VAL A 104 -18.16 -3.00 3.50
N ALA A 105 -17.48 -1.86 3.71
CA ALA A 105 -17.64 -0.68 2.87
C ALA A 105 -17.24 -0.91 1.41
N GLN A 106 -16.19 -1.71 1.14
CA GLN A 106 -15.79 -2.08 -0.21
C GLN A 106 -16.86 -2.94 -0.90
N PHE A 107 -17.40 -3.95 -0.23
CA PHE A 107 -18.50 -4.75 -0.77
C PHE A 107 -19.77 -3.92 -0.99
N ALA A 108 -20.12 -3.05 -0.05
CA ALA A 108 -21.25 -2.14 -0.18
C ALA A 108 -21.06 -1.18 -1.36
N ALA A 109 -19.85 -0.62 -1.53
CA ALA A 109 -19.53 0.26 -2.65
C ALA A 109 -19.67 -0.45 -4.00
N LEU A 110 -19.15 -1.67 -4.13
CA LEU A 110 -19.32 -2.47 -5.35
C LEU A 110 -20.79 -2.78 -5.64
N ALA A 111 -21.57 -3.12 -4.61
CA ALA A 111 -23.00 -3.36 -4.76
C ALA A 111 -23.76 -2.10 -5.19
N THR A 112 -23.42 -0.93 -4.63
CA THR A 112 -24.04 0.34 -5.02
C THR A 112 -23.73 0.73 -6.46
N GLU A 113 -22.46 0.60 -6.89
CA GLU A 113 -22.05 0.96 -8.25
C GLU A 113 -22.52 -0.05 -9.30
N ALA A 114 -22.94 -1.25 -8.90
CA ALA A 114 -23.56 -2.22 -9.81
C ALA A 114 -25.02 -1.87 -10.13
N VAL A 115 -25.69 -1.05 -9.31
CA VAL A 115 -27.11 -0.72 -9.43
C VAL A 115 -27.35 0.74 -9.79
N VAL A 116 -26.47 1.64 -9.31
CA VAL A 116 -26.59 3.09 -9.48
C VAL A 116 -25.58 3.58 -10.49
N ASP A 117 -26.03 4.42 -11.44
CA ASP A 117 -25.13 5.07 -12.39
C ASP A 117 -24.16 5.99 -11.65
N ARG A 118 -22.86 5.85 -11.96
CA ARG A 118 -21.78 6.64 -11.36
C ARG A 118 -21.98 8.14 -11.54
N ALA A 119 -22.60 8.56 -12.66
CA ALA A 119 -22.88 9.97 -12.94
C ALA A 119 -23.91 10.58 -11.97
N ALA A 120 -24.73 9.76 -11.32
CA ALA A 120 -25.75 10.22 -10.38
C ALA A 120 -25.20 10.44 -8.95
N LEU A 121 -23.99 9.97 -8.65
CA LEU A 121 -23.40 10.07 -7.32
C LEU A 121 -22.44 11.25 -7.20
N PRO A 122 -22.60 12.13 -6.19
CA PRO A 122 -21.69 13.25 -5.99
C PRO A 122 -20.29 12.82 -5.55
N VAL A 123 -20.16 11.62 -4.98
CA VAL A 123 -18.90 11.00 -4.55
C VAL A 123 -18.93 9.53 -4.93
N GLN A 124 -17.83 9.03 -5.51
CA GLN A 124 -17.70 7.62 -5.88
C GLN A 124 -17.36 6.79 -4.63
N PRO A 125 -18.28 5.93 -4.15
CA PRO A 125 -18.10 5.20 -2.90
C PRO A 125 -16.94 4.20 -2.98
N ALA A 126 -16.66 3.61 -4.15
CA ALA A 126 -15.52 2.70 -4.30
C ALA A 126 -14.18 3.41 -4.07
N LEU A 127 -14.01 4.63 -4.59
CA LEU A 127 -12.75 5.37 -4.40
C LEU A 127 -12.50 5.67 -2.92
N VAL A 128 -13.53 6.06 -2.18
CA VAL A 128 -13.44 6.29 -0.73
C VAL A 128 -13.10 5.01 0.02
N ALA A 129 -13.74 3.89 -0.32
CA ALA A 129 -13.52 2.62 0.34
C ALA A 129 -12.10 2.06 0.10
N TRP A 130 -11.58 2.16 -1.13
CA TRP A 130 -10.21 1.74 -1.45
C TRP A 130 -9.15 2.71 -0.89
N LEU A 131 -9.45 4.01 -0.81
CA LEU A 131 -8.60 4.96 -0.12
C LEU A 131 -8.48 4.61 1.38
N ALA A 132 -9.61 4.32 2.03
CA ALA A 132 -9.63 3.87 3.42
C ALA A 132 -8.87 2.54 3.60
N HIS A 133 -8.95 1.63 2.63
CA HIS A 133 -8.17 0.39 2.62
C HIS A 133 -6.66 0.64 2.71
N ALA A 134 -6.14 1.56 1.89
CA ALA A 134 -4.71 1.91 1.92
C ALA A 134 -4.30 2.48 3.28
N VAL A 135 -5.10 3.38 3.86
CA VAL A 135 -4.83 3.99 5.17
C VAL A 135 -4.83 2.94 6.29
N ILE A 136 -5.84 2.07 6.34
CA ILE A 136 -5.92 1.01 7.35
C ILE A 136 -4.80 -0.02 7.17
N GLY A 137 -4.43 -0.34 5.92
CA GLY A 137 -3.27 -1.18 5.63
C GLY A 137 -1.97 -0.62 6.21
N LEU A 138 -1.70 0.67 6.00
CA LEU A 138 -0.53 1.34 6.59
C LEU A 138 -0.55 1.35 8.11
N MET A 139 -1.73 1.62 8.70
CA MET A 139 -1.91 1.54 10.14
C MET A 139 -1.59 0.14 10.67
N LEU A 140 -2.11 -0.92 10.06
CA LEU A 140 -1.85 -2.31 10.48
C LEU A 140 -0.38 -2.70 10.33
N VAL A 141 0.27 -2.29 9.24
CA VAL A 141 1.72 -2.52 9.04
C VAL A 141 2.54 -1.81 10.13
N GLU A 142 2.17 -0.57 10.47
CA GLU A 142 2.81 0.17 11.54
C GLU A 142 2.62 -0.50 12.91
N GLN A 143 1.39 -0.93 13.24
CA GLN A 143 1.11 -1.61 14.51
C GLN A 143 1.88 -2.92 14.62
N LEU A 144 2.00 -3.68 13.52
CA LEU A 144 2.86 -4.86 13.47
C LEU A 144 4.31 -4.46 13.76
N TYR A 145 4.88 -3.51 13.02
CA TYR A 145 6.30 -3.14 13.16
C TYR A 145 6.65 -2.60 14.56
N ARG A 146 5.78 -1.76 15.14
CA ARG A 146 5.96 -1.19 16.49
C ARG A 146 5.87 -2.24 17.59
N GLY A 147 5.00 -3.24 17.41
CA GLY A 147 4.84 -4.32 18.37
C GLY A 147 6.01 -5.31 18.39
N LEU A 148 6.86 -5.34 17.36
CA LEU A 148 7.93 -6.32 17.25
C LEU A 148 9.08 -6.08 18.27
N PRO A 149 9.53 -7.11 18.98
CA PRO A 149 10.75 -7.04 19.79
C PRO A 149 11.99 -6.95 18.88
N ALA A 150 13.06 -6.33 19.38
CA ALA A 150 14.28 -6.04 18.61
C ALA A 150 14.82 -7.27 17.86
N ASN A 151 14.79 -8.44 18.50
CA ASN A 151 15.30 -9.70 17.94
C ASN A 151 14.48 -10.21 16.75
N SER A 152 13.19 -9.91 16.67
CA SER A 152 12.30 -10.35 15.59
C SER A 152 12.19 -9.33 14.44
N ARG A 153 12.64 -8.07 14.66
CA ARG A 153 12.55 -7.01 13.65
C ARG A 153 13.32 -7.33 12.37
N TRP A 154 14.49 -7.95 12.47
CA TRP A 154 15.30 -8.26 11.28
C TRP A 154 14.60 -9.22 10.30
N GLY A 155 13.83 -10.17 10.83
CA GLY A 155 13.10 -11.16 10.03
C GLY A 155 11.87 -10.57 9.34
N ILE A 156 11.08 -9.76 10.06
CA ILE A 156 9.80 -9.23 9.57
C ILE A 156 9.94 -7.89 8.84
N LYS A 157 11.03 -7.14 9.04
CA LYS A 157 11.24 -5.83 8.39
C LYS A 157 11.04 -5.86 6.87
N PRO A 158 11.54 -6.85 6.10
CA PRO A 158 11.26 -6.92 4.66
C PRO A 158 9.77 -7.02 4.34
N LEU A 159 8.99 -7.78 5.12
CA LEU A 159 7.53 -7.88 4.94
C LEU A 159 6.85 -6.53 5.20
N CYS A 160 7.19 -5.87 6.32
CA CYS A 160 6.64 -4.54 6.62
C CYS A 160 6.96 -3.54 5.51
N LEU A 161 8.19 -3.58 4.96
CA LEU A 161 8.61 -2.68 3.89
C LEU A 161 7.85 -2.98 2.59
N ALA A 162 7.66 -4.25 2.25
CA ALA A 162 6.88 -4.68 1.10
C ALA A 162 5.43 -4.19 1.18
N LEU A 163 4.75 -4.48 2.30
CA LEU A 163 3.35 -4.12 2.48
C LEU A 163 3.16 -2.61 2.62
N ALA A 164 4.05 -1.91 3.33
CA ALA A 164 4.01 -0.45 3.40
C ALA A 164 4.18 0.19 2.02
N ALA A 165 5.11 -0.29 1.21
CA ALA A 165 5.30 0.21 -0.16
C ALA A 165 4.05 -0.02 -1.03
N GLY A 166 3.43 -1.19 -0.94
CA GLY A 166 2.17 -1.48 -1.62
C GLY A 166 1.02 -0.57 -1.19
N TYR A 167 0.82 -0.38 0.13
CA TYR A 167 -0.25 0.49 0.61
C TYR A 167 0.04 1.99 0.38
N ILE A 168 1.30 2.44 0.37
CA ILE A 168 1.65 3.82 -0.04
C ILE A 168 1.31 4.03 -1.52
N PHE A 169 1.61 3.05 -2.37
CA PHE A 169 1.25 3.10 -3.78
C PHE A 169 -0.27 3.16 -3.97
N ASP A 170 -1.02 2.30 -3.28
CA ASP A 170 -2.49 2.31 -3.33
C ASP A 170 -3.06 3.62 -2.74
N LEU A 171 -2.46 4.16 -1.67
CA LEU A 171 -2.85 5.47 -1.11
C LEU A 171 -2.69 6.56 -2.16
N TYR A 172 -1.57 6.58 -2.90
CA TYR A 172 -1.34 7.53 -3.98
C TYR A 172 -2.37 7.37 -5.10
N LEU A 173 -2.55 6.16 -5.61
CA LEU A 173 -3.47 5.85 -6.70
C LEU A 173 -4.90 6.27 -6.38
N PHE A 174 -5.40 5.91 -5.20
CA PHE A 174 -6.78 6.20 -4.83
C PHE A 174 -6.99 7.62 -4.32
N ALA A 175 -5.96 8.29 -3.79
CA ALA A 175 -6.05 9.71 -3.45
C ALA A 175 -6.15 10.57 -4.71
N ASP A 176 -5.31 10.28 -5.71
CA ASP A 176 -5.38 10.92 -7.03
C ASP A 176 -6.73 10.65 -7.68
N ALA A 177 -7.17 9.39 -7.69
CA ALA A 177 -8.44 9.03 -8.30
C ALA A 177 -9.64 9.70 -7.64
N PHE A 178 -9.65 9.77 -6.30
CA PHE A 178 -10.68 10.45 -5.53
C PHE A 178 -10.74 11.94 -5.89
N LEU A 179 -9.58 12.57 -6.09
CA LEU A 179 -9.48 13.98 -6.39
C LEU A 179 -10.02 14.35 -7.77
N PHE A 180 -9.66 13.55 -8.78
CA PHE A 180 -10.05 13.80 -10.16
C PHE A 180 -11.30 13.02 -10.58
N SER A 181 -11.92 12.29 -9.64
CA SER A 181 -13.09 11.42 -9.87
C SER A 181 -12.88 10.43 -11.04
N ARG A 182 -11.64 10.03 -11.27
CA ARG A 182 -11.25 9.12 -12.35
C ARG A 182 -9.97 8.39 -11.96
N ILE A 183 -9.88 7.11 -12.26
CA ILE A 183 -8.62 6.38 -12.05
C ILE A 183 -7.66 6.72 -13.20
N ASP A 184 -6.46 7.19 -12.87
CA ASP A 184 -5.39 7.33 -13.84
C ASP A 184 -4.96 5.94 -14.33
N PHE A 185 -5.21 5.68 -15.62
CA PHE A 185 -4.91 4.39 -16.22
C PHE A 185 -3.42 4.08 -16.24
N ASP A 186 -2.55 5.09 -16.35
CA ASP A 186 -1.10 4.87 -16.42
C ASP A 186 -0.57 4.41 -15.06
N VAL A 187 -1.05 5.03 -13.97
CA VAL A 187 -0.70 4.60 -12.61
C VAL A 187 -1.28 3.21 -12.33
N TRP A 188 -2.55 2.98 -12.69
CA TRP A 188 -3.19 1.68 -12.50
C TRP A 188 -2.49 0.56 -13.29
N ALA A 189 -2.05 0.83 -14.53
CA ALA A 189 -1.36 -0.13 -15.39
C ALA A 189 -0.06 -0.66 -14.76
N VAL A 190 0.66 0.17 -14.00
CA VAL A 190 1.93 -0.23 -13.36
C VAL A 190 1.72 -0.92 -12.01
N ARG A 191 0.50 -0.87 -11.44
CA ARG A 191 0.17 -1.48 -10.13
C ARG A 191 0.54 -2.96 -10.06
N GLY A 192 0.27 -3.72 -11.13
CA GLY A 192 0.68 -5.13 -11.22
C GLY A 192 2.19 -5.31 -11.04
N LEU A 193 3.00 -4.54 -11.78
CA LEU A 193 4.46 -4.58 -11.69
C LEU A 193 4.97 -4.16 -10.31
N VAL A 194 4.38 -3.12 -9.70
CA VAL A 194 4.70 -2.72 -8.33
C VAL A 194 4.51 -3.88 -7.38
N HIS A 195 3.36 -4.55 -7.41
CA HIS A 195 3.09 -5.71 -6.55
C HIS A 195 4.01 -6.91 -6.85
N ALA A 196 4.49 -7.08 -8.09
CA ALA A 196 5.48 -8.10 -8.41
C ALA A 196 6.84 -7.81 -7.74
N LEU A 197 7.26 -6.53 -7.71
CA LEU A 197 8.50 -6.09 -7.04
C LEU A 197 8.46 -6.27 -5.51
N LEU A 198 7.27 -6.39 -4.92
CA LEU A 198 7.12 -6.67 -3.49
C LEU A 198 7.40 -8.13 -3.13
N ILE A 199 7.22 -9.06 -4.07
CA ILE A 199 7.32 -10.50 -3.82
C ILE A 199 8.70 -10.91 -3.27
N PRO A 200 9.85 -10.47 -3.82
CA PRO A 200 11.16 -10.82 -3.28
C PRO A 200 11.34 -10.42 -1.81
N LEU A 201 10.76 -9.30 -1.38
CA LEU A 201 10.80 -8.85 0.01
C LEU A 201 9.93 -9.72 0.91
N ILE A 202 8.76 -10.15 0.44
CA ILE A 202 7.87 -11.07 1.17
C ILE A 202 8.53 -12.46 1.29
N VAL A 203 9.13 -12.96 0.21
CA VAL A 203 9.91 -14.20 0.19
C VAL A 203 11.06 -14.13 1.18
N LEU A 204 11.82 -13.04 1.18
CA LEU A 204 12.93 -12.82 2.11
C LEU A 204 12.48 -12.85 3.57
N ALA A 205 11.32 -12.28 3.88
CA ALA A 205 10.73 -12.37 5.22
C ALA A 205 10.35 -13.82 5.58
N GLY A 206 9.75 -14.57 4.65
CA GLY A 206 9.42 -15.97 4.83
C GLY A 206 10.63 -16.86 5.10
N ILE A 207 11.74 -16.64 4.38
CA ILE A 207 13.01 -17.35 4.58
C ILE A 207 13.61 -17.02 5.96
N ARG A 208 13.56 -15.75 6.37
CA ARG A 208 14.12 -15.29 7.66
C ARG A 208 13.24 -15.63 8.86
N SER A 209 11.97 -15.97 8.65
CA SER A 209 11.02 -16.28 9.72
C SER A 209 10.09 -17.44 9.34
N PRO A 210 10.62 -18.67 9.17
CA PRO A 210 9.87 -19.80 8.60
C PRO A 210 8.65 -20.24 9.41
N SER A 211 8.72 -20.11 10.74
CA SER A 211 7.62 -20.46 11.63
C SER A 211 6.53 -19.39 11.68
N TRP A 212 6.81 -18.16 11.22
CA TRP A 212 5.97 -16.97 11.42
C TRP A 212 5.50 -16.78 12.88
N THR A 213 6.18 -17.42 13.84
CA THR A 213 5.87 -17.35 15.27
C THR A 213 6.64 -16.21 15.90
N LEU A 214 5.94 -15.14 16.26
CA LEU A 214 6.52 -14.04 17.01
C LEU A 214 6.59 -14.45 18.48
N ARG A 215 7.80 -14.66 19.00
CA ARG A 215 8.00 -14.94 20.43
C ARG A 215 7.68 -13.69 21.22
N MET A 216 6.73 -13.79 22.15
CA MET A 216 6.44 -12.74 23.12
C MET A 216 7.67 -12.56 24.02
N SER A 217 8.50 -11.56 23.77
CA SER A 217 9.39 -11.03 24.82
C SER A 217 8.68 -9.82 25.42
N VAL A 218 8.12 -10.02 26.61
CA VAL A 218 7.48 -8.97 27.41
C VAL A 218 8.51 -7.86 27.65
N SER A 219 8.35 -6.71 27.01
CA SER A 219 8.97 -5.46 27.46
C SER A 219 8.27 -4.23 26.90
N ARG A 220 7.62 -3.53 27.84
CA ARG A 220 7.35 -2.08 27.91
C ARG A 220 6.15 -1.51 27.17
N GLU A 221 5.57 -0.50 27.83
CA GLU A 221 4.51 0.40 27.38
C GLU A 221 4.87 1.04 26.04
N VAL A 222 4.51 0.37 24.95
CA VAL A 222 4.45 1.04 23.64
C VAL A 222 3.06 1.66 23.54
N VAL A 223 3.04 2.99 23.50
CA VAL A 223 1.80 3.74 23.38
C VAL A 223 1.18 3.48 22.00
N PHE A 224 -0.11 3.14 22.00
CA PHE A 224 -0.88 2.83 20.80
C PHE A 224 -1.24 4.14 20.06
N HIS A 225 -0.29 4.66 19.28
CA HIS A 225 -0.49 5.81 18.38
C HIS A 225 -0.09 5.40 16.96
N SER A 226 -0.82 5.88 15.95
CA SER A 226 -0.51 5.63 14.55
C SER A 226 0.07 6.87 13.88
N THR A 227 1.39 6.86 13.66
CA THR A 227 2.07 7.85 12.82
C THR A 227 1.76 7.64 11.34
N ALA A 228 1.42 6.42 10.91
CA ALA A 228 0.96 6.14 9.56
C ALA A 228 -0.37 6.83 9.27
N LEU A 229 -1.32 6.79 10.22
CA LEU A 229 -2.58 7.52 10.11
C LEU A 229 -2.36 9.03 10.05
N ALA A 230 -1.48 9.56 10.91
CA ALA A 230 -1.11 10.98 10.89
C ALA A 230 -0.44 11.37 9.56
N GLY A 231 0.50 10.56 9.07
CA GLY A 231 1.20 10.76 7.81
C GLY A 231 0.28 10.70 6.59
N ALA A 232 -0.64 9.73 6.56
CA ALA A 232 -1.68 9.64 5.54
C ALA A 232 -2.61 10.87 5.61
N GLY A 233 -3.00 11.32 6.80
CA GLY A 233 -3.78 12.54 6.99
C GLY A 233 -3.07 13.78 6.46
N VAL A 234 -1.79 13.97 6.79
CA VAL A 234 -0.97 15.07 6.26
C VAL A 234 -0.89 15.01 4.74
N TYR A 235 -0.60 13.84 4.17
CA TYR A 235 -0.56 13.64 2.72
C TYR A 235 -1.88 14.03 2.05
N LEU A 236 -3.01 13.56 2.60
CA LEU A 236 -4.34 13.88 2.09
C LEU A 236 -4.66 15.37 2.21
N LEU A 237 -4.26 16.04 3.29
CA LEU A 237 -4.41 17.49 3.44
C LEU A 237 -3.60 18.28 2.40
N VAL A 238 -2.37 17.85 2.11
CA VAL A 238 -1.55 18.49 1.06
C VAL A 238 -2.21 18.34 -0.31
N ILE A 239 -2.66 17.15 -0.67
CA ILE A 239 -3.32 16.91 -1.96
C ILE A 239 -4.65 17.63 -2.06
N ALA A 240 -5.49 17.59 -1.02
CA ALA A 240 -6.75 18.33 -0.98
C ALA A 240 -6.52 19.84 -1.11
N GLY A 241 -5.48 20.37 -0.45
CA GLY A 241 -5.08 21.77 -0.57
C GLY A 241 -4.63 22.14 -1.98
N ALA A 242 -3.79 21.31 -2.60
CA ALA A 242 -3.36 21.51 -3.99
C ALA A 242 -4.55 21.48 -4.97
N ALA A 243 -5.50 20.58 -4.76
CA ALA A 243 -6.69 20.46 -5.60
C ALA A 243 -7.67 21.60 -5.44
N TYR A 244 -7.93 22.01 -4.18
CA TYR A 244 -8.72 23.20 -3.88
C TYR A 244 -8.12 24.42 -4.56
N TYR A 245 -6.80 24.56 -4.50
CA TYR A 245 -6.07 25.64 -5.16
C TYR A 245 -6.25 25.60 -6.68
N VAL A 246 -6.03 24.45 -7.33
CA VAL A 246 -6.23 24.31 -8.78
C VAL A 246 -7.67 24.62 -9.20
N ARG A 247 -8.66 24.13 -8.44
CA ARG A 247 -10.09 24.32 -8.75
C ARG A 247 -10.54 25.78 -8.64
N TYR A 248 -10.00 26.53 -7.68
CA TYR A 248 -10.45 27.90 -7.41
C TYR A 248 -9.68 28.97 -8.22
N PHE A 249 -8.44 28.68 -8.62
CA PHE A 249 -7.54 29.66 -9.26
C PHE A 249 -7.19 29.33 -10.73
N GLY A 250 -7.82 28.30 -11.32
CA GLY A 250 -7.39 27.55 -12.51
C GLY A 250 -7.44 28.19 -13.91
N GLY A 251 -7.31 29.51 -14.05
CA GLY A 251 -7.23 30.17 -15.38
C GLY A 251 -5.80 30.22 -15.96
N ASP A 252 -4.86 30.83 -15.22
CA ASP A 252 -3.47 31.09 -15.65
C ASP A 252 -2.40 30.63 -14.63
N TRP A 253 -2.80 30.27 -13.41
CA TRP A 253 -1.89 29.97 -12.31
C TRP A 253 -1.25 28.57 -12.38
N GLY A 254 -1.82 27.63 -13.14
CA GLY A 254 -1.20 26.32 -13.36
C GLY A 254 0.18 26.46 -14.03
N ARG A 255 0.28 27.37 -15.00
CA ARG A 255 1.53 27.70 -15.68
C ARG A 255 2.48 28.48 -14.77
N ALA A 256 1.95 29.40 -13.96
CA ALA A 256 2.75 30.12 -12.96
C ALA A 256 3.32 29.20 -11.88
N LEU A 257 2.56 28.22 -11.39
CA LEU A 257 3.00 27.24 -10.39
C LEU A 257 4.04 26.28 -10.98
N GLN A 258 3.83 25.80 -12.22
CA GLN A 258 4.80 25.00 -12.95
C GLN A 258 6.13 25.78 -13.15
N MET A 259 6.05 27.05 -13.55
CA MET A 259 7.21 27.93 -13.71
C MET A 259 7.90 28.21 -12.36
N THR A 260 7.13 28.38 -11.28
CA THR A 260 7.68 28.63 -9.93
C THR A 260 8.36 27.39 -9.37
N LEU A 261 7.80 26.19 -9.58
CA LEU A 261 8.42 24.92 -9.18
C LEU A 261 9.68 24.62 -10.00
N LEU A 262 9.65 24.87 -11.31
CA LEU A 262 10.85 24.77 -12.15
C LEU A 262 11.93 25.76 -11.73
N PHE A 263 11.55 27.01 -11.45
CA PHE A 263 12.47 28.03 -10.96
C PHE A 263 13.04 27.67 -9.58
N ALA A 264 12.21 27.23 -8.63
CA ALA A 264 12.64 26.76 -7.32
C ALA A 264 13.56 25.54 -7.42
N GLY A 265 13.27 24.61 -8.34
CA GLY A 265 14.13 23.47 -8.66
C GLY A 265 15.48 23.88 -9.22
N MET A 266 15.51 24.86 -10.13
CA MET A 266 16.76 25.43 -10.68
C MET A 266 17.56 26.20 -9.62
N VAL A 267 16.91 26.97 -8.75
CA VAL A 267 17.55 27.66 -7.63
C VAL A 267 18.13 26.66 -6.63
N LEU A 268 17.40 25.58 -6.32
CA LEU A 268 17.87 24.52 -5.44
C LEU A 268 19.06 23.76 -6.06
N LEU A 269 18.99 23.41 -7.34
CA LEU A 269 20.09 22.81 -8.09
C LEU A 269 21.31 23.73 -8.13
N GLY A 270 21.13 25.02 -8.42
CA GLY A 270 22.19 26.02 -8.37
C GLY A 270 22.81 26.14 -6.98
N ALA A 271 21.99 26.23 -5.94
CA ALA A 271 22.45 26.24 -4.55
C ALA A 271 23.25 24.97 -4.21
N LEU A 272 22.86 23.81 -4.73
CA LEU A 272 23.59 22.55 -4.54
C LEU A 272 24.91 22.50 -5.30
N LEU A 273 24.98 23.05 -6.51
CA LEU A 273 26.18 23.06 -7.34
C LEU A 273 27.23 24.05 -6.81
N PHE A 274 26.80 25.21 -6.31
CA PHE A 274 27.69 26.30 -5.88
C PHE A 274 27.94 26.37 -4.37
N SER A 275 27.08 25.80 -3.51
CA SER A 275 27.28 25.81 -2.05
C SER A 275 27.81 24.47 -1.52
N GLY A 276 29.10 24.43 -1.19
CA GLY A 276 29.73 23.28 -0.52
C GLY A 276 29.10 22.95 0.85
N SER A 277 28.63 23.98 1.58
CA SER A 277 27.98 23.81 2.88
C SER A 277 26.59 23.17 2.78
N LEU A 278 25.83 23.46 1.72
CA LEU A 278 24.51 22.88 1.52
C LEU A 278 24.60 21.40 1.11
N ARG A 279 25.56 21.06 0.23
CA ARG A 279 25.91 19.66 -0.09
C ARG A 279 26.35 18.87 1.13
N ALA A 280 27.19 19.45 2.00
CA ALA A 280 27.62 18.78 3.22
C ALA A 280 26.46 18.52 4.19
N ARG A 281 25.56 19.49 4.39
CA ARG A 281 24.38 19.33 5.25
C ARG A 281 23.39 18.32 4.71
N LEU A 282 23.14 18.30 3.40
CA LEU A 282 22.30 17.29 2.75
C LEU A 282 22.93 15.91 2.77
N ARG A 283 24.26 15.80 2.56
CA ARG A 283 24.99 14.54 2.72
C ARG A 283 24.90 14.02 4.15
N VAL A 284 24.96 14.89 5.16
CA VAL A 284 24.80 14.51 6.58
C VAL A 284 23.35 14.17 6.93
N LEU A 285 22.36 14.86 6.36
CA LEU A 285 20.93 14.53 6.56
C LEU A 285 20.57 13.19 5.93
N ILE A 286 21.05 12.95 4.71
CA ILE A 286 20.91 11.68 3.99
C ILE A 286 21.72 10.60 4.70
N SER A 287 22.95 10.86 5.14
CA SER A 287 23.73 9.85 5.87
C SER A 287 23.09 9.52 7.22
N LYS A 288 22.53 10.51 7.95
CA LYS A 288 21.84 10.29 9.23
C LYS A 288 20.57 9.46 9.11
N HIS A 289 19.82 9.55 8.01
CA HIS A 289 18.54 8.84 7.85
C HIS A 289 18.61 7.61 6.94
N LEU A 290 19.62 7.51 6.09
CA LEU A 290 19.76 6.46 5.08
C LEU A 290 20.91 5.48 5.39
N PHE A 291 21.86 5.85 6.25
CA PHE A 291 22.87 4.94 6.80
C PHE A 291 22.82 4.99 8.34
N SER A 292 22.23 3.98 8.98
CA SER A 292 22.37 3.85 10.42
C SER A 292 23.84 3.59 10.72
N TYR A 293 24.50 4.50 11.43
CA TYR A 293 25.82 4.25 11.99
C TYR A 293 25.71 3.01 12.89
N ARG A 294 26.30 1.91 12.41
CA ARG A 294 26.75 0.81 13.26
C ARG A 294 28.09 1.32 13.83
N TYR A 295 28.29 1.18 15.13
CA TYR A 295 29.40 1.73 15.95
C TYR A 295 29.11 3.16 16.46
N ASP A 296 28.31 3.29 17.53
CA ASP A 296 28.71 3.12 18.93
C ASP A 296 27.62 2.39 19.72
#